data_AF-A0A9D5KY30-F1
#
_entry.id   AF-A0A9D5KY30-F1
#
_cell.length_a   1.000
_cell.length_b   1.000
_cell.length_c   1.000
_cell.angle_alpha   90.00
_cell.angle_beta   90.00
_cell.angle_gamma   90.00
#
_symmetry.space_group_name_H-M   'P 1'
#
loop_
_entity.id
_entity.type
_entity.pdbx_description
1 polymer ?
#
loop_
_entity_poly.entity_id
_entity_poly.type
_entity_poly.pdbx_seq_one_letter_code
_entity_poly.pdbx_strand_id
1 'polypeptide(L)'
;MDIIKVNQHTSTFNSITHIIKDDKDNDMEVWFARELQPLLGYARWENFQVAINRAIDSCISQSINVEDHFREVTKMVTLGSGAKRPIQDYMLTRFACYLIAQNGDPKKEEVAFAQGYFAVQTRRAELIAEHLNLIARIEARDRLRASEKQLSQNIYERGVDDRGFGRIRSKGDTILFGGFTTEMMKKRLGVKSGALADHLPTLTIAAKNLATEMTNYNVEQKNLFGEASITQEHCGNNRSVRNMLGQRGIKPEELPAAEDIKKVERRVASNEKEIERTSSKLPKNLDNEQA
;
A
#
# COMPACT_ATOMS: atom_id res chain seq x y z
N MET A 1 9.77 -0.55 -7.39
CA MET A 1 10.28 -1.91 -7.68
C MET A 1 10.86 -1.90 -9.09
N ASP A 2 11.95 -2.62 -9.36
CA ASP A 2 12.54 -2.72 -10.71
C ASP A 2 11.59 -3.50 -11.64
N ILE A 3 11.43 -3.05 -12.89
CA ILE A 3 10.57 -3.69 -13.90
C ILE A 3 10.98 -5.15 -14.16
N ILE A 4 12.27 -5.48 -14.04
CA ILE A 4 12.76 -6.85 -14.18
C ILE A 4 12.17 -7.73 -13.08
N LYS A 5 12.22 -7.26 -11.84
CA LYS A 5 11.65 -7.95 -10.68
C LYS A 5 10.12 -8.07 -10.80
N VAL A 6 9.46 -7.02 -11.29
CA VAL A 6 8.01 -7.04 -11.55
C VAL A 6 7.67 -8.12 -12.58
N ASN A 7 8.39 -8.18 -13.70
CA ASN A 7 8.20 -9.23 -14.72
C ASN A 7 8.38 -10.64 -14.17
N GLN A 8 9.43 -10.87 -13.37
CA GLN A 8 9.67 -12.17 -12.75
C GLN A 8 8.51 -12.59 -11.85
N HIS A 9 8.06 -11.70 -10.96
CA HIS A 9 6.92 -11.99 -10.10
C HIS A 9 5.63 -12.19 -10.91
N THR A 10 5.39 -11.39 -11.95
CA THR A 10 4.24 -11.58 -12.86
C THR A 10 4.25 -12.99 -13.46
N SER A 11 5.39 -13.48 -13.93
CA SER A 11 5.51 -14.84 -14.47
C SER A 11 5.20 -15.91 -13.42
N THR A 12 5.63 -15.73 -12.16
CA THR A 12 5.34 -16.68 -11.08
C THR A 12 3.86 -16.71 -10.70
N PHE A 13 3.19 -15.55 -10.66
CA PHE A 13 1.73 -15.50 -10.43
C PHE A 13 0.94 -16.05 -11.62
N ASN A 14 1.45 -15.88 -12.84
CA ASN A 14 0.85 -16.48 -14.03
C ASN A 14 0.92 -18.01 -13.99
N SER A 15 2.02 -18.60 -13.53
CA SER A 15 2.22 -20.05 -13.54
C SER A 15 1.30 -20.83 -12.60
N ILE A 16 0.66 -20.16 -11.64
CA ILE A 16 -0.34 -20.76 -10.72
C ILE A 16 -1.78 -20.40 -11.11
N THR A 17 -1.98 -19.84 -12.31
CA THR A 17 -3.33 -19.59 -12.85
C THR A 17 -3.87 -20.87 -13.44
N HIS A 18 -5.08 -21.25 -13.05
CA HIS A 18 -5.82 -22.38 -13.62
C HIS A 18 -7.02 -21.86 -14.40
N ILE A 19 -7.48 -22.63 -15.38
CA ILE A 19 -8.69 -22.33 -16.15
C ILE A 19 -9.73 -23.40 -15.86
N ILE A 20 -10.92 -22.98 -15.45
CA ILE A 20 -12.10 -23.83 -15.29
C ILE A 20 -13.22 -23.34 -16.20
N LYS A 21 -14.27 -24.14 -16.34
CA LYS A 21 -15.52 -23.73 -16.98
C LYS A 21 -16.48 -23.12 -15.97
N ASP A 22 -17.06 -21.97 -16.29
CA ASP A 22 -18.17 -21.41 -15.52
C ASP A 22 -19.51 -22.10 -15.84
N ASP A 23 -20.60 -21.70 -15.16
CA ASP A 23 -21.95 -22.26 -15.37
C ASP A 23 -22.48 -22.06 -16.82
N LYS A 24 -21.80 -21.26 -17.65
CA LYS A 24 -22.14 -20.95 -19.04
C LYS A 24 -21.09 -21.51 -20.03
N ASP A 25 -20.23 -22.40 -19.58
CA ASP A 25 -19.15 -23.03 -20.36
C ASP A 25 -18.08 -22.05 -20.90
N ASN A 26 -17.97 -20.86 -20.32
CA ASN A 26 -16.88 -19.93 -20.61
C ASN A 26 -15.65 -20.26 -19.77
N ASP A 27 -14.48 -19.99 -20.34
CA ASP A 27 -13.21 -20.12 -19.63
C ASP A 27 -13.11 -19.06 -18.54
N MET A 28 -12.80 -19.49 -17.33
CA MET A 28 -12.65 -18.66 -16.14
C MET A 28 -11.32 -18.95 -15.45
N GLU A 29 -10.56 -17.90 -15.16
CA GLU A 29 -9.33 -17.99 -14.38
C GLU A 29 -9.62 -18.16 -12.88
N VAL A 30 -8.96 -19.13 -12.26
CA VAL A 30 -8.98 -19.37 -10.81
C VAL A 30 -7.58 -19.63 -10.26
N TRP A 31 -7.44 -19.45 -8.95
CA TRP A 31 -6.22 -19.72 -8.19
C TRP A 31 -6.53 -20.60 -7.00
N PHE A 32 -5.55 -21.38 -6.54
CA PHE A 32 -5.64 -22.14 -5.30
C PHE A 32 -4.86 -21.47 -4.17
N ALA A 33 -5.49 -21.37 -3.00
CA ALA A 33 -4.90 -20.73 -1.83
C ALA A 33 -3.55 -21.37 -1.42
N ARG A 34 -3.40 -22.70 -1.53
CA ARG A 34 -2.14 -23.38 -1.20
C ARG A 34 -0.98 -23.01 -2.13
N GLU A 35 -1.25 -22.69 -3.39
CA GLU A 35 -0.24 -22.24 -4.35
C GLU A 35 0.05 -20.75 -4.19
N LEU A 36 -0.98 -19.97 -3.84
CA LEU A 36 -0.88 -18.54 -3.57
C LEU A 36 -0.10 -18.24 -2.28
N GLN A 37 -0.27 -19.05 -1.23
CA GLN A 37 0.37 -18.91 0.07
C GLN A 37 1.88 -18.59 0.02
N PRO A 38 2.74 -19.42 -0.60
CA PRO A 38 4.17 -19.15 -0.67
C PRO A 38 4.49 -17.89 -1.48
N LEU A 39 3.70 -17.58 -2.52
CA LEU A 39 3.90 -16.38 -3.34
C LEU A 39 3.56 -15.08 -2.61
N LEU A 40 2.74 -15.13 -1.55
CA LEU A 40 2.49 -14.00 -0.64
C LEU A 40 3.45 -13.99 0.56
N GLY A 41 4.47 -14.87 0.57
CA GLY A 41 5.48 -14.91 1.63
C GLY A 41 4.99 -15.48 2.96
N TYR A 42 3.94 -16.32 2.95
CA TYR A 42 3.45 -17.01 4.14
C TYR A 42 4.06 -18.41 4.26
N ALA A 43 4.91 -18.62 5.26
CA ALA A 43 5.54 -19.93 5.49
C ALA A 43 4.58 -20.96 6.10
N ARG A 44 3.63 -20.53 6.93
CA ARG A 44 2.69 -21.38 7.66
C ARG A 44 1.26 -21.12 7.21
N TRP A 45 0.49 -22.19 7.02
CA TRP A 45 -0.90 -22.11 6.55
C TRP A 45 -1.79 -21.35 7.52
N GLU A 46 -1.62 -21.56 8.82
CA GLU A 46 -2.44 -20.95 9.86
C GLU A 46 -2.38 -19.42 9.79
N ASN A 47 -1.20 -18.87 9.48
CA ASN A 47 -1.02 -17.43 9.30
C ASN A 47 -1.68 -16.92 8.02
N PHE A 48 -1.67 -17.71 6.94
CA PHE A 48 -2.30 -17.35 5.69
C PHE A 48 -3.83 -17.45 5.77
N GLN A 49 -4.33 -18.45 6.48
CA GLN A 49 -5.75 -18.65 6.75
C GLN A 49 -6.36 -17.44 7.49
N VAL A 50 -5.60 -16.78 8.37
CA VAL A 50 -6.04 -15.52 8.98
C VAL A 50 -6.27 -14.42 7.93
N ALA A 51 -5.43 -14.30 6.90
CA ALA A 51 -5.61 -13.34 5.82
C ALA A 51 -6.82 -13.70 4.93
N ILE A 52 -7.03 -15.00 4.66
CA ILE A 52 -8.22 -15.49 3.95
C ILE A 52 -9.50 -15.16 4.72
N ASN A 53 -9.54 -15.46 6.01
CA ASN A 53 -10.72 -15.20 6.84
C ASN A 53 -11.07 -13.70 6.89
N ARG A 54 -10.06 -12.82 7.00
CA ARG A 54 -10.28 -11.36 6.92
C ARG A 54 -10.83 -10.93 5.56
N ALA A 55 -10.37 -11.55 4.46
CA ALA A 55 -10.89 -11.28 3.13
C ALA A 55 -12.36 -11.73 3.00
N ILE A 56 -12.72 -12.86 3.60
CA ILE A 56 -14.11 -13.35 3.68
C ILE A 56 -14.97 -12.38 4.51
N ASP A 57 -14.48 -11.94 5.68
CA ASP A 57 -15.18 -10.95 6.52
C ASP A 57 -15.43 -9.64 5.76
N SER A 58 -14.48 -9.23 4.92
CA SER A 58 -14.63 -8.07 4.04
C SER A 58 -15.79 -8.26 3.05
N CYS A 59 -15.89 -9.42 2.39
CA CYS A 59 -17.03 -9.73 1.51
C CYS A 59 -18.36 -9.63 2.25
N ILE A 60 -18.44 -10.23 3.44
CA ILE A 60 -19.65 -10.22 4.27
C ILE A 60 -20.03 -8.78 4.63
N SER A 61 -19.06 -7.96 5.06
CA SER A 61 -19.31 -6.55 5.43
C SER A 61 -19.84 -5.72 4.25
N GLN A 62 -19.46 -6.09 3.02
CA GLN A 62 -19.88 -5.43 1.79
C GLN A 62 -21.14 -6.05 1.17
N SER A 63 -21.77 -7.03 1.83
CA SER A 63 -22.92 -7.78 1.31
C SER A 63 -22.63 -8.50 -0.02
N ILE A 64 -21.38 -8.92 -0.23
CA ILE A 64 -20.93 -9.73 -1.36
C ILE A 64 -21.07 -11.20 -0.98
N ASN A 65 -21.63 -12.03 -1.86
CA ASN A 65 -21.75 -13.46 -1.61
C ASN A 65 -20.37 -14.14 -1.61
N VAL A 66 -20.00 -14.77 -0.50
CA VAL A 66 -18.69 -15.41 -0.31
C VAL A 66 -18.50 -16.56 -1.30
N GLU A 67 -19.52 -17.39 -1.52
CA GLU A 67 -19.46 -18.58 -2.37
C GLU A 67 -19.25 -18.26 -3.86
N ASP A 68 -19.52 -17.02 -4.27
CA ASP A 68 -19.22 -16.55 -5.63
C ASP A 68 -17.71 -16.41 -5.85
N HIS A 69 -16.91 -16.30 -4.78
CA HIS A 69 -15.50 -15.89 -4.85
C HIS A 69 -14.53 -16.81 -4.13
N PHE A 70 -14.97 -17.43 -3.03
CA PHE A 70 -14.21 -18.35 -2.19
C PHE A 70 -14.95 -19.68 -2.15
N ARG A 71 -14.26 -20.75 -2.52
CA ARG A 71 -14.80 -22.11 -2.39
C ARG A 71 -13.80 -22.98 -1.68
N GLU A 72 -14.22 -23.57 -0.57
CA GLU A 72 -13.42 -24.55 0.12
C GLU A 72 -13.33 -25.83 -0.72
N VAL A 73 -12.11 -26.29 -0.95
CA VAL A 73 -11.82 -27.53 -1.69
C VAL A 73 -10.79 -28.34 -0.92
N THR A 74 -10.63 -29.60 -1.29
CA THR A 74 -9.62 -30.47 -0.69
C THR A 74 -8.54 -30.76 -1.71
N LYS A 75 -7.28 -30.55 -1.33
CA LYS A 75 -6.11 -30.91 -2.14
C LYS A 75 -5.47 -32.17 -1.58
N MET A 76 -5.19 -33.15 -2.44
CA MET A 76 -4.45 -34.34 -2.04
C MET A 76 -2.95 -34.08 -2.10
N VAL A 77 -2.23 -34.29 -0.98
CA VAL A 77 -0.76 -34.16 -0.92
C VAL A 77 -0.09 -35.49 -0.64
N THR A 78 1.02 -35.75 -1.31
CA THR A 78 1.83 -36.96 -1.10
C THR A 78 2.78 -36.73 0.08
N LEU A 79 2.70 -37.60 1.08
CA LEU A 79 3.58 -37.61 2.24
C LEU A 79 4.93 -38.24 1.87
N GLY A 80 5.96 -38.03 2.70
CA GLY A 80 7.28 -38.66 2.51
C GLY A 80 7.26 -40.19 2.49
N SER A 81 6.18 -40.80 2.99
CA SER A 81 5.93 -42.25 2.93
C SER A 81 5.22 -42.71 1.64
N GLY A 82 4.88 -41.82 0.71
CA GLY A 82 4.09 -42.10 -0.50
C GLY A 82 2.57 -42.12 -0.27
N ALA A 83 2.10 -42.09 0.98
CA ALA A 83 0.68 -42.00 1.31
C ALA A 83 0.11 -40.62 0.93
N LYS A 84 -1.12 -40.56 0.41
CA LYS A 84 -1.80 -39.30 0.10
C LYS A 84 -2.70 -38.87 1.27
N ARG A 85 -2.67 -37.59 1.64
CA ARG A 85 -3.52 -37.00 2.68
C ARG A 85 -4.34 -35.85 2.11
N PRO A 86 -5.65 -35.76 2.41
CA PRO A 86 -6.45 -34.58 2.10
C PRO A 86 -6.06 -33.42 3.02
N ILE A 87 -5.84 -32.25 2.44
CA ILE A 87 -5.66 -30.98 3.16
C ILE A 87 -6.65 -29.94 2.64
N GLN A 88 -7.10 -29.05 3.52
CA GLN A 88 -7.98 -27.93 3.18
C GLN A 88 -7.27 -26.96 2.23
N ASP A 89 -7.97 -26.48 1.21
CA ASP A 89 -7.54 -25.46 0.25
C ASP A 89 -8.74 -24.58 -0.12
N TYR A 90 -8.51 -23.51 -0.87
CA TYR A 90 -9.59 -22.69 -1.43
C TYR A 90 -9.35 -22.47 -2.92
N MET A 91 -10.41 -22.66 -3.71
CA MET A 91 -10.49 -22.14 -5.07
C MET A 91 -10.96 -20.69 -5.00
N LEU A 92 -10.20 -19.81 -5.67
CA LEU A 92 -10.30 -18.37 -5.53
C LEU A 92 -10.48 -17.72 -6.91
N THR A 93 -11.41 -16.78 -6.98
CA THR A 93 -11.51 -15.84 -8.11
C THR A 93 -10.42 -14.77 -8.03
N ARG A 94 -10.22 -14.03 -9.13
CA ARG A 94 -9.35 -12.86 -9.14
C ARG A 94 -9.70 -11.85 -8.04
N PHE A 95 -10.99 -11.60 -7.84
CA PHE A 95 -11.49 -10.74 -6.77
C PHE A 95 -11.12 -11.27 -5.38
N ALA A 96 -11.29 -12.56 -5.12
CA ALA A 96 -10.87 -13.17 -3.85
C ALA A 96 -9.36 -13.03 -3.62
N CYS A 97 -8.54 -13.28 -4.63
CA CYS A 97 -7.10 -13.09 -4.53
C CYS A 97 -6.71 -11.63 -4.25
N TYR A 98 -7.39 -10.67 -4.89
CA TYR A 98 -7.22 -9.25 -4.60
C TYR A 98 -7.55 -8.91 -3.13
N LEU A 99 -8.68 -9.39 -2.62
CA LEU A 99 -9.06 -9.16 -1.22
C LEU A 99 -8.11 -9.81 -0.22
N ILE A 100 -7.60 -11.01 -0.51
CA ILE A 100 -6.57 -11.66 0.31
C ILE A 100 -5.30 -10.80 0.35
N ALA A 101 -4.88 -10.24 -0.79
CA ALA A 101 -3.71 -9.36 -0.84
C ALA A 101 -3.95 -8.04 -0.08
N GLN A 102 -5.15 -7.46 -0.14
CA GLN A 102 -5.51 -6.26 0.63
C GLN A 102 -5.51 -6.51 2.15
N ASN A 103 -5.89 -7.72 2.58
CA ASN A 103 -5.95 -8.11 3.99
C ASN A 103 -4.68 -8.83 4.49
N GLY A 104 -3.66 -8.93 3.64
CA GLY A 104 -2.35 -9.52 3.94
C GLY A 104 -1.49 -8.61 4.84
N ASP A 105 -0.30 -9.10 5.19
CA ASP A 105 0.68 -8.31 5.96
C ASP A 105 1.33 -7.25 5.04
N PRO A 106 1.07 -5.94 5.24
CA PRO A 106 1.60 -4.88 4.38
C PRO A 106 3.12 -4.74 4.49
N LYS A 107 3.77 -5.36 5.48
CA LYS A 107 5.24 -5.38 5.59
C LYS A 107 5.90 -6.33 4.60
N LYS A 108 5.14 -7.22 3.96
CA LYS A 108 5.64 -8.18 2.96
C LYS A 108 5.62 -7.55 1.58
N GLU A 109 6.77 -7.51 0.91
CA GLU A 109 6.90 -6.98 -0.45
C GLU A 109 6.05 -7.80 -1.43
N GLU A 110 5.93 -9.11 -1.18
CA GLU A 110 5.12 -10.05 -1.94
C GLU A 110 3.62 -9.73 -1.89
N VAL A 111 3.14 -9.29 -0.73
CA VAL A 111 1.74 -8.88 -0.54
C VAL A 111 1.47 -7.59 -1.32
N ALA A 112 2.37 -6.60 -1.23
CA ALA A 112 2.26 -5.39 -2.02
C ALA A 112 2.24 -5.71 -3.53
N PHE A 113 3.12 -6.61 -3.99
CA PHE A 113 3.11 -7.06 -5.38
C PHE A 113 1.77 -7.69 -5.78
N ALA A 114 1.22 -8.59 -4.96
CA ALA A 114 -0.05 -9.25 -5.21
C ALA A 114 -1.21 -8.23 -5.34
N GLN A 115 -1.21 -7.17 -4.52
CA GLN A 115 -2.20 -6.09 -4.63
C GLN A 115 -2.15 -5.46 -6.03
N GLY A 116 -0.94 -5.13 -6.54
CA GLY A 116 -0.77 -4.62 -7.89
C GLY A 116 -1.16 -5.62 -8.98
N TYR A 117 -0.73 -6.88 -8.83
CA TYR A 117 -0.99 -7.94 -9.82
C TYR A 117 -2.49 -8.21 -10.00
N PHE A 118 -3.26 -8.35 -8.92
CA PHE A 118 -4.69 -8.62 -9.00
C PHE A 118 -5.54 -7.36 -9.26
N ALA A 119 -5.02 -6.16 -8.93
CA ALA A 119 -5.73 -4.90 -9.16
C ALA A 119 -5.89 -4.52 -10.63
N VAL A 120 -4.93 -4.89 -11.47
CA VAL A 120 -4.96 -4.54 -12.90
C VAL A 120 -5.62 -5.67 -13.69
N GLN A 121 -6.50 -5.36 -14.64
CA GLN A 121 -7.10 -6.39 -15.50
C GLN A 121 -6.07 -7.01 -16.47
N THR A 122 -5.12 -6.20 -16.94
CA THR A 122 -4.09 -6.65 -17.86
C THR A 122 -2.80 -6.96 -17.11
N ARG A 123 -2.20 -8.13 -17.35
CA ARG A 123 -0.95 -8.58 -16.71
C ARG A 123 0.30 -7.85 -17.23
N ARG A 124 0.16 -6.59 -17.68
CA ARG A 124 1.27 -5.77 -18.16
C ARG A 124 2.08 -5.25 -16.97
N ALA A 125 3.36 -5.62 -16.93
CA ALA A 125 4.25 -5.27 -15.82
C ALA A 125 4.34 -3.75 -15.58
N GLU A 126 4.27 -2.93 -16.63
CA GLU A 126 4.28 -1.46 -16.51
C GLU A 126 3.10 -0.94 -15.69
N LEU A 127 1.89 -1.47 -15.93
CA LEU A 127 0.68 -1.06 -15.21
C LEU A 127 0.68 -1.58 -13.77
N ILE A 128 1.22 -2.79 -13.54
CA ILE A 128 1.45 -3.31 -12.19
C ILE A 128 2.41 -2.39 -11.44
N ALA A 129 3.53 -2.03 -12.06
CA ALA A 129 4.53 -1.15 -11.45
C ALA A 129 3.96 0.24 -11.15
N GLU A 130 3.15 0.81 -12.04
CA GLU A 130 2.45 2.07 -11.81
C GLU A 130 1.52 1.97 -10.59
N HIS A 131 0.70 0.91 -10.51
CA HIS A 131 -0.18 0.68 -9.37
C HIS A 131 0.61 0.56 -8.06
N LEU A 132 1.71 -0.19 -8.05
CA LEU A 132 2.58 -0.32 -6.88
C LEU A 132 3.16 1.03 -6.41
N ASN A 133 3.55 1.90 -7.35
CA ASN A 133 4.04 3.23 -7.01
C ASN A 133 2.95 4.10 -6.36
N LEU A 134 1.69 3.95 -6.79
CA LEU A 134 0.56 4.64 -6.18
C LEU A 134 0.29 4.17 -4.75
N ILE A 135 0.30 2.86 -4.51
CA ILE A 135 0.14 2.28 -3.16
C ILE A 135 1.28 2.74 -2.23
N ALA A 136 2.53 2.64 -2.68
CA ALA A 136 3.68 3.09 -1.91
C ALA A 136 3.60 4.59 -1.54
N ARG A 137 2.99 5.40 -2.41
CA ARG A 137 2.77 6.82 -2.15
C ARG A 137 1.69 7.06 -1.08
N ILE A 138 0.59 6.28 -1.11
CA ILE A 138 -0.45 6.32 -0.07
C ILE A 138 0.18 5.98 1.29
N GLU A 139 0.92 4.88 1.37
CA GLU A 139 1.59 4.48 2.61
C GLU A 139 2.57 5.53 3.12
N ALA A 140 3.40 6.11 2.23
CA ALA A 140 4.33 7.17 2.61
C ALA A 140 3.58 8.38 3.18
N ARG A 141 2.42 8.72 2.60
CA ARG A 141 1.59 9.84 3.08
C ARG A 141 1.00 9.54 4.45
N ASP A 142 0.52 8.32 4.69
CA ASP A 142 -0.04 7.91 5.98
C ASP A 142 1.02 7.89 7.07
N ARG A 143 2.24 7.43 6.77
CA ARG A 143 3.38 7.55 7.70
C ARG A 143 3.67 9.01 8.05
N LEU A 144 3.68 9.90 7.05
CA LEU A 144 3.84 11.33 7.31
C LEU A 144 2.69 11.91 8.15
N ARG A 145 1.43 11.50 7.90
CA ARG A 145 0.28 11.93 8.73
C ARG A 145 0.47 11.49 10.19
N ALA A 146 0.94 10.26 10.41
CA ALA A 146 1.17 9.73 11.75
C ALA A 146 2.30 10.48 12.48
N SER A 147 3.44 10.70 11.83
CA SER A 147 4.58 11.42 12.42
C SER A 147 4.27 12.90 12.68
N GLU A 148 3.53 13.57 11.77
CA GLU A 148 3.03 14.94 11.97
C GLU A 148 2.04 15.01 13.14
N LYS A 149 1.16 14.01 13.31
CA LYS A 149 0.23 13.94 14.44
C LYS A 149 0.97 13.75 15.76
N GLN A 150 1.95 12.85 15.81
CA GLN A 150 2.80 12.66 16.98
C GLN A 150 3.55 13.95 17.33
N LEU A 151 4.13 14.63 16.33
CA LEU A 151 4.81 15.91 16.55
C LEU A 151 3.88 16.95 17.12
N SER A 152 2.68 17.10 16.54
CA SER A 152 1.67 18.03 17.04
C SER A 152 1.31 17.76 18.51
N GLN A 153 1.13 16.51 18.90
CA GLN A 153 0.83 16.14 20.30
C GLN A 153 2.00 16.45 21.22
N ASN A 154 3.19 15.99 20.84
CA ASN A 154 4.43 16.16 21.59
C ASN A 154 4.72 17.64 21.90
N ILE A 155 4.62 18.51 20.88
CA ILE A 155 4.93 19.94 21.05
C ILE A 155 3.82 20.72 21.74
N TYR A 156 2.56 20.25 21.67
CA TYR A 156 1.44 20.85 22.37
C TYR A 156 1.62 20.78 23.89
N GLU A 157 2.02 19.62 24.39
CA GLU A 157 2.40 19.39 25.80
C GLU A 157 3.60 20.25 26.24
N ARG A 158 4.35 20.80 25.27
CA ARG A 158 5.55 21.63 25.47
C ARG A 158 5.30 23.12 25.20
N GLY A 159 4.03 23.53 25.19
CA GLY A 159 3.62 24.94 25.14
C GLY A 159 3.52 25.54 23.73
N VAL A 160 3.33 24.71 22.70
CA VAL A 160 3.08 25.17 21.32
C VAL A 160 1.61 24.99 20.94
N ASP A 161 0.94 26.08 20.52
CA ASP A 161 -0.43 26.01 20.03
C ASP A 161 -0.52 25.56 18.55
N ASP A 162 -1.73 25.27 18.05
CA ASP A 162 -1.95 24.85 16.66
C ASP A 162 -1.39 25.84 15.62
N ARG A 163 -1.43 27.14 15.94
CA ARG A 163 -0.87 28.20 15.10
C ARG A 163 0.66 28.13 15.09
N GLY A 164 1.28 27.87 16.23
CA GLY A 164 2.71 27.61 16.38
C GLY A 164 3.14 26.39 15.60
N PHE A 165 2.39 25.28 15.65
CA PHE A 165 2.66 24.11 14.83
C PHE A 165 2.63 24.43 13.33
N GLY A 166 1.63 25.19 12.89
CA GLY A 166 1.54 25.68 11.51
C GLY A 166 2.77 26.50 11.08
N ARG A 167 3.28 27.37 11.95
CA ARG A 167 4.50 28.16 11.72
C ARG A 167 5.76 27.30 11.67
N ILE A 168 5.93 26.35 12.60
CA ILE A 168 7.06 25.40 12.63
C ILE A 168 7.11 24.62 11.31
N ARG A 169 5.98 24.03 10.89
CA ARG A 169 5.89 23.27 9.65
C ARG A 169 6.22 24.11 8.42
N SER A 170 5.70 25.33 8.34
CA SER A 170 5.98 26.26 7.23
C SER A 170 7.46 26.67 7.15
N LYS A 171 8.10 26.88 8.30
CA LYS A 171 9.55 27.14 8.36
C LYS A 171 10.37 25.93 7.94
N GLY A 172 9.98 24.72 8.37
CA GLY A 172 10.56 23.46 7.90
C GLY A 172 10.48 23.32 6.37
N ASP A 173 9.29 23.54 5.81
CA ASP A 173 9.05 23.53 4.37
C ASP A 173 9.95 24.52 3.64
N THR A 174 10.08 25.74 4.17
CA THR A 174 10.95 26.78 3.58
C THR A 174 12.39 26.30 3.45
N ILE A 175 12.90 25.54 4.43
CA ILE A 175 14.25 24.97 4.36
C ILE A 175 14.31 23.79 3.37
N LEU A 176 13.37 22.86 3.45
CA LEU A 176 13.36 21.67 2.60
C LEU A 176 13.17 22.01 1.12
N PHE A 177 12.43 23.07 0.81
CA PHE A 177 12.17 23.51 -0.55
C PHE A 177 13.05 24.70 -0.96
N GLY A 178 14.27 24.80 -0.45
CA GLY A 178 15.25 25.77 -0.98
C GLY A 178 14.81 27.25 -0.91
N GLY A 179 14.02 27.61 0.10
CA GLY A 179 13.50 28.96 0.31
C GLY A 179 12.01 29.13 -0.03
N PHE A 180 11.35 28.13 -0.61
CA PHE A 180 9.92 28.20 -0.91
C PHE A 180 9.06 27.82 0.30
N THR A 181 8.23 28.75 0.75
CA THR A 181 7.23 28.47 1.81
C THR A 181 6.18 27.45 1.33
N THR A 182 5.42 26.87 2.27
CA THR A 182 4.31 25.97 1.95
C THR A 182 3.33 26.58 0.93
N GLU A 183 3.00 27.86 1.09
CA GLU A 183 2.05 28.56 0.21
C GLU A 183 2.65 28.85 -1.18
N MET A 184 3.94 29.15 -1.27
CA MET A 184 4.64 29.28 -2.56
C MET A 184 4.67 27.94 -3.31
N MET A 185 4.95 26.84 -2.59
CA MET A 185 4.93 25.50 -3.18
C MET A 185 3.51 25.09 -3.63
N LYS A 186 2.47 25.39 -2.85
CA LYS A 186 1.08 25.17 -3.28
C LYS A 186 0.76 25.88 -4.59
N LYS A 187 1.14 27.17 -4.71
CA LYS A 187 0.96 27.93 -5.95
C LYS A 187 1.72 27.31 -7.11
N ARG A 188 2.99 26.92 -6.89
CA ARG A 188 3.84 26.29 -7.91
C ARG A 188 3.28 24.96 -8.41
N LEU A 189 2.75 24.12 -7.50
CA LEU A 189 2.19 22.81 -7.84
C LEU A 189 0.70 22.86 -8.23
N GLY A 190 0.09 24.04 -8.30
CA GLY A 190 -1.32 24.19 -8.67
C GLY A 190 -2.32 23.66 -7.63
N VAL A 191 -1.92 23.58 -6.35
CA VAL A 191 -2.76 23.09 -5.26
C VAL A 191 -3.80 24.14 -4.87
N LYS A 192 -5.05 23.94 -5.28
CA LYS A 192 -6.17 24.85 -4.97
C LYS A 192 -6.70 24.69 -3.54
N SER A 193 -6.67 23.47 -3.02
CA SER A 193 -7.21 23.12 -1.71
C SER A 193 -6.49 21.91 -1.13
N GLY A 194 -6.45 21.79 0.20
CA GLY A 194 -5.85 20.66 0.91
C GLY A 194 -4.39 20.87 1.31
N ALA A 195 -3.77 19.80 1.81
CA ALA A 195 -2.40 19.85 2.28
C ALA A 195 -1.42 19.79 1.09
N LEU A 196 -0.31 20.53 1.18
CA LEU A 196 0.76 20.45 0.18
C LEU A 196 1.23 19.01 -0.03
N ALA A 197 1.40 18.26 1.07
CA ALA A 197 1.86 16.88 1.06
C ALA A 197 0.99 15.92 0.22
N ASP A 198 -0.28 16.25 -0.01
CA ASP A 198 -1.19 15.44 -0.82
C ASP A 198 -0.82 15.48 -2.32
N HIS A 199 0.03 16.43 -2.74
CA HIS A 199 0.44 16.66 -4.13
C HIS A 199 1.96 16.46 -4.34
N LEU A 200 2.67 16.07 -3.28
CA LEU A 200 4.11 15.80 -3.35
C LEU A 200 4.37 14.38 -3.90
N PRO A 201 5.48 14.17 -4.63
CA PRO A 201 5.91 12.84 -5.00
C PRO A 201 6.41 12.07 -3.77
N THR A 202 6.40 10.73 -3.84
CA THR A 202 6.75 9.81 -2.73
C THR A 202 8.09 10.15 -2.08
N LEU A 203 9.10 10.47 -2.89
CA LEU A 203 10.43 10.86 -2.40
C LEU A 203 10.39 12.09 -1.49
N THR A 204 9.60 13.11 -1.85
CA THR A 204 9.49 14.32 -1.04
C THR A 204 8.69 14.08 0.22
N ILE A 205 7.64 13.25 0.15
CA ILE A 205 6.88 12.83 1.33
C ILE A 205 7.80 12.12 2.32
N ALA A 206 8.64 11.20 1.84
CA ALA A 206 9.62 10.47 2.66
C ALA A 206 10.66 11.42 3.30
N ALA A 207 11.16 12.40 2.53
CA ALA A 207 12.08 13.41 3.04
C ALA A 207 11.45 14.25 4.18
N LYS A 208 10.20 14.72 3.98
CA LYS A 208 9.45 15.41 5.04
C LYS A 208 9.26 14.52 6.27
N ASN A 209 8.89 13.25 6.06
CA ASN A 209 8.68 12.31 7.16
C ASN A 209 9.95 12.15 7.99
N LEU A 210 11.10 11.95 7.33
CA LEU A 210 12.38 11.81 8.03
C LEU A 210 12.70 13.06 8.88
N ALA A 211 12.52 14.26 8.34
CA ALA A 211 12.76 15.48 9.11
C ALA A 211 11.80 15.62 10.31
N THR A 212 10.54 15.23 10.15
CA THR A 212 9.54 15.21 11.23
C THR A 212 9.89 14.20 12.31
N GLU A 213 10.28 12.97 11.94
CA GLU A 213 10.69 11.91 12.88
C GLU A 213 11.93 12.31 13.68
N MET A 214 12.95 12.88 13.01
CA MET A 214 14.12 13.42 13.70
C MET A 214 13.74 14.52 14.70
N THR A 215 12.74 15.34 14.36
CA THR A 215 12.25 16.40 15.26
C THR A 215 11.52 15.80 16.45
N ASN A 216 10.64 14.81 16.26
CA ASN A 216 9.98 14.07 17.35
C ASN A 216 11.00 13.53 18.35
N TYR A 217 11.98 12.78 17.84
CA TYR A 217 13.05 12.20 18.64
C TYR A 217 13.84 13.27 19.40
N ASN A 218 14.30 14.33 18.72
CA ASN A 218 15.13 15.34 19.36
C ASN A 218 14.36 16.20 20.37
N VAL A 219 13.08 16.49 20.14
CA VAL A 219 12.24 17.24 21.08
C VAL A 219 12.07 16.46 22.39
N GLU A 220 11.88 15.14 22.31
CA GLU A 220 11.80 14.26 23.49
C GLU A 220 13.16 14.14 24.19
N GLN A 221 14.20 13.75 23.45
CA GLN A 221 15.53 13.49 24.03
C GLN A 221 16.18 14.72 24.65
N LYS A 222 16.01 15.90 24.02
CA LYS A 222 16.59 17.16 24.51
C LYS A 222 15.62 17.95 25.40
N ASN A 223 14.42 17.40 25.65
CA ASN A 223 13.36 18.03 26.44
C ASN A 223 13.11 19.49 26.02
N LEU A 224 12.88 19.72 24.73
CA LEU A 224 12.74 21.07 24.16
C LEU A 224 11.35 21.66 24.48
N PHE A 225 11.28 22.97 24.79
CA PHE A 225 10.03 23.66 25.09
C PHE A 225 9.85 24.95 24.30
N GLY A 226 8.59 25.26 23.99
CA GLY A 226 8.18 26.47 23.29
C GLY A 226 8.52 26.48 21.81
N GLU A 227 7.83 27.35 21.08
CA GLU A 227 7.89 27.37 19.61
C GLU A 227 9.31 27.65 19.08
N ALA A 228 10.07 28.54 19.74
CA ALA A 228 11.36 28.98 19.24
C ALA A 228 12.39 27.83 19.18
N SER A 229 12.55 27.08 20.28
CA SER A 229 13.51 25.98 20.37
C SER A 229 13.15 24.84 19.42
N ILE A 230 11.87 24.49 19.36
CA ILE A 230 11.34 23.42 18.51
C ILE A 230 11.43 23.82 17.03
N THR A 231 11.18 25.10 16.70
CA THR A 231 11.40 25.64 15.35
C THR A 231 12.86 25.47 14.93
N GLN A 232 13.80 25.83 15.81
CA GLN A 232 15.24 25.74 15.51
C GLN A 232 15.64 24.29 15.22
N GLU A 233 15.19 23.36 16.05
CA GLU A 233 15.40 21.92 15.88
C GLU A 233 14.80 21.43 14.55
N HIS A 234 13.53 21.75 14.29
CA HIS A 234 12.84 21.35 13.06
C HIS A 234 13.51 21.91 11.80
N CYS A 235 13.94 23.18 11.81
CA CYS A 235 14.68 23.78 10.70
C CYS A 235 16.05 23.14 10.51
N GLY A 236 16.74 22.77 11.59
CA GLY A 236 18.00 22.04 11.56
C GLY A 236 17.84 20.68 10.87
N ASN A 237 16.84 19.91 11.27
CA ASN A 237 16.56 18.59 10.67
C ASN A 237 16.20 18.69 9.19
N ASN A 238 15.33 19.65 8.81
CA ASN A 238 15.01 19.89 7.39
C ASN A 238 16.24 20.32 6.58
N ARG A 239 17.17 21.09 7.17
CA ARG A 239 18.42 21.49 6.50
C ARG A 239 19.31 20.28 6.24
N SER A 240 19.44 19.38 7.21
CA SER A 240 20.21 18.14 7.07
C SER A 240 19.65 17.27 5.95
N VAL A 241 18.33 17.06 5.92
CA VAL A 241 17.66 16.31 4.85
C VAL A 241 17.81 17.00 3.49
N ARG A 242 17.64 18.33 3.43
CA ARG A 242 17.81 19.10 2.19
C ARG A 242 19.23 18.99 1.62
N ASN A 243 20.24 19.10 2.48
CA ASN A 243 21.63 18.97 2.08
C ASN A 243 21.94 17.57 1.55
N MET A 244 21.45 16.53 2.23
CA MET A 244 21.59 15.13 1.79
C MET A 244 21.01 14.91 0.38
N LEU A 245 19.80 15.42 0.13
CA LEU A 245 19.18 15.36 -1.21
C LEU A 245 19.99 16.15 -2.25
N GLY A 246 20.43 17.36 -1.88
CA GLY A 246 21.22 18.23 -2.75
C GLY A 246 22.55 17.63 -3.19
N GLN A 247 23.24 16.90 -2.30
CA GLN A 247 24.47 16.16 -2.63
C GLN A 247 24.27 15.11 -3.73
N ARG A 248 23.05 14.63 -3.93
CA ARG A 248 22.67 13.69 -4.99
C ARG A 248 22.00 14.37 -6.18
N GLY A 249 22.03 15.70 -6.25
CA GLY A 249 21.40 16.49 -7.31
C GLY A 249 19.88 16.57 -7.20
N ILE A 250 19.30 16.14 -6.07
CA ILE A 250 17.85 16.11 -5.88
C ILE A 250 17.40 17.42 -5.22
N LYS A 251 16.50 18.13 -5.89
CA LYS A 251 15.90 19.38 -5.39
C LYS A 251 14.40 19.20 -5.27
N PRO A 252 13.86 19.03 -4.05
CA PRO A 252 12.43 18.79 -3.83
C PRO A 252 11.49 19.78 -4.53
N GLU A 253 11.90 21.04 -4.62
CA GLU A 253 11.16 22.13 -5.24
C GLU A 253 11.10 22.07 -6.79
N GLU A 254 11.96 21.27 -7.42
CA GLU A 254 12.00 21.07 -8.87
C GLU A 254 11.30 19.77 -9.30
N LEU A 255 10.92 18.90 -8.36
CA LEU A 255 10.21 17.67 -8.69
C LEU A 255 8.78 17.95 -9.18
N PRO A 256 8.27 17.16 -10.15
CA PRO A 256 6.94 17.36 -10.69
C PRO A 256 5.85 17.13 -9.64
N ALA A 257 4.74 17.84 -9.79
CA ALA A 257 3.55 17.60 -8.99
C ALA A 257 3.04 16.18 -9.22
N ALA A 258 2.70 15.48 -8.13
CA ALA A 258 1.96 14.23 -8.22
C ALA A 258 0.46 14.50 -8.16
N GLU A 259 -0.33 13.57 -8.69
CA GLU A 259 -1.80 13.59 -8.57
C GLU A 259 -2.22 13.73 -7.09
N ASP A 260 -3.31 14.43 -6.80
CA ASP A 260 -3.88 14.52 -5.45
C ASP A 260 -4.08 13.11 -4.86
N ILE A 261 -3.44 12.84 -3.72
CA ILE A 261 -3.48 11.52 -3.05
C ILE A 261 -4.91 11.06 -2.77
N LYS A 262 -5.84 11.98 -2.50
CA LYS A 262 -7.25 11.64 -2.24
C LYS A 262 -7.94 11.09 -3.48
N LYS A 263 -7.53 11.54 -4.67
CA LYS A 263 -8.02 10.95 -5.94
C LYS A 263 -7.45 9.56 -6.14
N VAL A 264 -6.17 9.37 -5.80
CA VAL A 264 -5.52 8.06 -5.86
C VAL A 264 -6.18 7.07 -4.90
N GLU A 265 -6.40 7.45 -3.63
CA GLU A 265 -7.11 6.66 -2.62
C GLU A 265 -8.51 6.25 -3.13
N ARG A 266 -9.27 7.18 -3.70
CA ARG A 266 -10.59 6.89 -4.30
C ARG A 266 -10.52 5.94 -5.49
N ARG A 267 -9.50 6.08 -6.35
CA ARG A 267 -9.30 5.20 -7.51
C ARG A 267 -8.98 3.78 -7.06
N VAL A 268 -8.12 3.62 -6.04
CA VAL A 268 -7.83 2.31 -5.45
C VAL A 268 -9.10 1.69 -4.85
N ALA A 269 -9.91 2.49 -4.14
CA ALA A 269 -11.19 2.02 -3.60
C ALA A 269 -12.23 1.69 -4.68
N SER A 270 -12.25 2.41 -5.82
CA SER A 270 -13.17 2.10 -6.93
C SER A 270 -12.75 0.84 -7.68
N ASN A 271 -11.44 0.57 -7.79
CA ASN A 271 -10.92 -0.62 -8.45
C ASN A 271 -11.45 -1.89 -7.80
N GLU A 272 -11.58 -1.93 -6.47
CA GLU A 272 -12.16 -3.09 -5.77
C GLU A 272 -13.56 -3.46 -6.30
N LYS A 273 -14.44 -2.47 -6.45
CA LYS A 273 -15.80 -2.66 -6.99
C LYS A 273 -15.78 -3.03 -8.47
N GLU A 274 -14.83 -2.50 -9.22
CA GLU A 274 -14.68 -2.84 -10.65
C GLU A 274 -14.18 -4.28 -10.82
N ILE A 275 -13.22 -4.72 -10.00
CA ILE A 275 -12.71 -6.09 -10.01
C ILE A 275 -13.80 -7.06 -9.59
N GLU A 276 -14.62 -6.74 -8.60
CA GLU A 276 -15.78 -7.56 -8.20
C GLU A 276 -16.75 -7.74 -9.38
N ARG A 277 -17.16 -6.65 -10.03
CA ARG A 277 -18.10 -6.68 -11.15
C ARG A 277 -17.58 -7.40 -12.39
N THR A 278 -16.28 -7.32 -12.63
CA THR A 278 -15.65 -7.89 -13.83
C THR A 278 -15.11 -9.30 -13.62
N SER A 279 -14.94 -9.73 -12.37
CA SER A 279 -14.55 -11.09 -12.05
C SER A 279 -15.73 -12.03 -12.26
N SER A 280 -15.50 -13.12 -12.99
CA SER A 280 -16.46 -14.22 -13.06
C SER A 280 -16.71 -14.79 -11.66
N LYS A 281 -17.92 -15.30 -11.47
CA LYS A 281 -18.33 -15.97 -10.23
C LYS A 281 -18.06 -17.46 -10.36
N LEU A 282 -17.65 -18.09 -9.26
CA LEU A 282 -17.39 -19.51 -9.27
C LEU A 282 -18.69 -20.29 -9.59
N PRO A 283 -18.65 -21.31 -10.46
CA PRO A 283 -19.82 -22.10 -10.88
C PRO A 283 -20.45 -22.84 -9.70
N LYS A 284 -21.78 -22.95 -9.61
CA LYS A 284 -22.43 -23.54 -8.43
C LYS A 284 -22.29 -25.07 -8.32
N ASN A 285 -22.11 -25.73 -9.44
CA ASN A 285 -21.98 -27.19 -9.52
C ASN A 285 -20.62 -27.54 -10.16
N LEU A 286 -19.55 -27.57 -9.35
CA LEU A 286 -18.34 -28.30 -9.74
C LEU A 286 -18.43 -29.68 -9.11
N ASP A 287 -18.41 -30.72 -9.93
CA ASP A 287 -18.23 -32.07 -9.43
C ASP A 287 -16.91 -32.13 -8.66
N ASN A 288 -16.97 -32.56 -7.39
CA ASN A 288 -15.85 -32.64 -6.45
C ASN A 288 -14.73 -33.63 -6.87
N GLU A 289 -14.71 -34.10 -8.11
CA GLU A 289 -13.82 -35.17 -8.61
C GLU A 289 -12.57 -34.67 -9.36
N GLN A 290 -12.38 -33.35 -9.53
CA GLN A 290 -11.21 -32.81 -10.25
C GLN A 290 -10.31 -31.86 -9.44
N ALA A 291 -10.24 -32.03 -8.11
CA ALA A 291 -9.29 -31.33 -7.23
C ALA A 291 -8.26 -32.28 -6.58
#